data_AF-A0A0H2RMT0-F1
#
_entry.id   AF-A0A0H2RMT0-F1
#
_cell.length_a   1.000
_cell.length_b   1.000
_cell.length_c   1.000
_cell.angle_alpha   90.00
_cell.angle_beta   90.00
_cell.angle_gamma   90.00
#
_symmetry.space_group_name_H-M   'P 1'
#
loop_
_entity.id
_entity.type
_entity.pdbx_description
1 polymer ?
#
loop_
_entity_poly.entity_id
_entity_poly.type
_entity_poly.pdbx_seq_one_letter_code
_entity_poly.pdbx_strand_id
1 'polypeptide(L)'
;MARTKQTARKTTTTRPSRPSRQYYASAAPVNASKPKVVNLVDLDYTLDPTCMKIIDITETLQRAMVQAAKGDDGINEKDIPDCDQLFKELAQLPMTPQYLRHTKVAKVMKQIRDMEKEKIPSETEYKFKDRAGQFIASWTNLTGVKYTSLDA
;
A
#
# COMPACT_ATOMS: atom_id res chain seq x y z
N MET A 1 74.11 31.75 13.89
CA MET A 1 74.82 31.19 12.71
C MET A 1 75.01 29.69 12.91
N ALA A 2 75.13 28.93 11.80
CA ALA A 2 75.20 27.45 11.65
C ALA A 2 73.81 26.76 11.50
N ARG A 3 73.33 26.47 10.27
CA ARG A 3 73.60 25.30 9.38
C ARG A 3 73.32 23.97 10.09
N THR A 4 72.42 23.11 9.60
CA THR A 4 72.70 22.05 8.60
C THR A 4 71.35 21.38 8.24
N LYS A 5 70.82 21.55 7.03
CA LYS A 5 70.87 20.64 5.86
C LYS A 5 70.34 19.21 6.11
N GLN A 6 69.42 18.81 5.21
CA GLN A 6 69.38 17.50 4.52
C GLN A 6 69.07 16.28 5.40
N THR A 7 68.43 15.18 4.98
CA THR A 7 68.05 14.63 3.68
C THR A 7 67.33 13.31 3.95
N ALA A 8 66.47 12.91 3.01
CA ALA A 8 66.35 11.54 2.48
C ALA A 8 65.78 10.44 3.41
N ARG A 9 64.67 9.81 2.98
CA ARG A 9 64.61 8.48 2.30
C ARG A 9 64.93 7.33 3.28
N LYS A 10 64.27 6.18 3.30
CA LYS A 10 63.44 5.45 2.34
C LYS A 10 63.03 4.13 3.03
N THR A 11 62.01 3.47 2.46
CA THR A 11 61.83 2.00 2.36
C THR A 11 61.51 1.24 3.67
N THR A 12 60.64 0.22 3.71
CA THR A 12 60.40 -0.84 2.71
C THR A 12 59.20 -1.70 3.16
N THR A 13 58.47 -2.28 2.19
CA THR A 13 57.98 -3.68 2.20
C THR A 13 56.82 -4.04 3.15
N THR A 14 55.74 -4.74 2.79
CA THR A 14 55.27 -5.41 1.55
C THR A 14 53.87 -5.98 1.83
N ARG A 15 53.07 -6.15 0.76
CA ARG A 15 51.97 -7.12 0.55
C ARG A 15 50.50 -6.69 0.81
N PRO A 16 49.51 -7.26 0.10
CA PRO A 16 49.26 -7.04 -1.33
C PRO A 16 47.79 -6.67 -1.66
N SER A 17 47.63 -6.00 -2.80
CA SER A 17 46.62 -6.15 -3.85
C SER A 17 45.21 -6.65 -3.49
N ARG A 18 44.22 -5.75 -3.64
CA ARG A 18 42.82 -6.09 -3.94
C ARG A 18 42.44 -5.40 -5.26
N PRO A 19 41.79 -6.11 -6.21
CA PRO A 19 41.76 -5.71 -7.60
C PRO A 19 40.91 -4.46 -7.87
N SER A 20 41.45 -3.67 -8.78
CA SER A 20 40.91 -2.47 -9.41
C SER A 20 39.55 -2.75 -10.06
N ARG A 21 38.52 -1.99 -9.67
CA ARG A 21 37.31 -1.83 -10.48
C ARG A 21 37.26 -0.38 -10.92
N GLN A 22 37.65 -0.19 -12.18
CA GLN A 22 37.65 1.07 -12.90
C GLN A 22 36.30 1.78 -12.73
N TYR A 23 36.36 2.93 -12.05
CA TYR A 23 35.27 3.89 -11.97
C TYR A 23 35.27 4.69 -13.27
N TYR A 24 34.46 4.28 -14.24
CA TYR A 24 34.02 5.19 -15.29
C TYR A 24 32.88 6.04 -14.69
N ALA A 25 33.24 7.14 -14.03
CA ALA A 25 32.28 8.14 -13.60
C ALA A 25 32.00 9.07 -14.79
N SER A 26 30.92 8.79 -15.50
CA SER A 26 30.30 9.77 -16.40
C SER A 26 28.79 9.57 -16.39
N ALA A 27 28.09 10.68 -16.16
CA ALA A 27 26.64 10.91 -16.25
C ALA A 27 25.74 10.45 -15.09
N ALA A 28 25.47 11.43 -14.21
CA ALA A 28 24.21 11.89 -13.62
C ALA A 28 22.89 11.05 -13.72
N PRO A 29 21.96 11.25 -12.77
CA PRO A 29 20.98 10.26 -12.34
C PRO A 29 19.66 10.33 -13.12
N VAL A 30 19.16 9.18 -13.57
CA VAL A 30 17.75 9.03 -13.94
C VAL A 30 17.12 8.01 -13.02
N ASN A 31 16.09 8.50 -12.32
CA ASN A 31 15.16 7.78 -11.45
C ASN A 31 15.02 6.29 -11.81
N ALA A 32 15.70 5.43 -11.04
CA ALA A 32 15.36 4.02 -10.98
C ALA A 32 14.06 3.89 -10.17
N SER A 33 12.94 4.16 -10.85
CA SER A 33 11.65 3.60 -10.46
C SER A 33 11.86 2.10 -10.39
N LYS A 34 11.95 1.55 -9.17
CA LYS A 34 12.01 0.12 -8.95
C LYS A 34 10.83 -0.49 -9.71
N PRO A 35 11.05 -1.40 -10.68
CA PRO A 35 9.93 -2.12 -11.27
C PRO A 35 9.29 -2.89 -10.12
N LYS A 36 8.07 -2.49 -9.77
CA LYS A 36 7.25 -3.25 -8.84
C LYS A 36 7.09 -4.62 -9.51
N VAL A 37 7.65 -5.66 -8.88
CA VAL A 37 7.42 -7.04 -9.29
C VAL A 37 5.92 -7.26 -9.17
N VAL A 38 5.23 -7.05 -10.28
CA VAL A 38 3.85 -7.47 -10.46
C VAL A 38 3.92 -8.98 -10.59
N ASN A 39 3.33 -9.65 -9.60
CA ASN A 39 3.27 -11.10 -9.55
C ASN A 39 2.54 -11.55 -10.84
N LEU A 40 3.17 -12.32 -11.72
CA LEU A 40 2.67 -12.59 -13.08
C LEU A 40 1.32 -13.35 -13.14
N VAL A 41 0.77 -13.74 -12.00
CA VAL A 41 -0.57 -14.33 -11.82
C VAL A 41 -1.68 -13.28 -11.59
N ASP A 42 -1.32 -12.00 -11.56
CA ASP A 42 -2.19 -10.84 -11.24
C ASP A 42 -2.72 -10.10 -12.50
N LEU A 43 -2.23 -10.44 -13.69
CA LEU A 43 -2.48 -9.66 -14.92
C LEU A 43 -3.89 -9.79 -15.50
N ASP A 44 -4.55 -10.95 -15.36
CA ASP A 44 -5.87 -11.16 -16.00
C ASP A 44 -7.00 -10.36 -15.33
N TYR A 45 -6.91 -10.08 -14.03
CA TYR A 45 -7.98 -9.38 -13.31
C TYR A 45 -7.96 -7.87 -13.52
N THR A 46 -6.85 -7.30 -13.96
CA THR A 46 -6.79 -5.88 -14.33
C THR A 46 -7.50 -5.59 -15.64
N LEU A 47 -7.75 -6.60 -16.49
CA LEU A 47 -8.54 -6.43 -17.71
C LEU A 47 -10.05 -6.50 -17.46
N ASP A 48 -10.47 -7.07 -16.31
CA ASP A 48 -11.88 -7.24 -16.01
C ASP A 48 -12.49 -5.92 -15.50
N PRO A 49 -13.53 -5.38 -16.17
CA PRO A 49 -14.12 -4.11 -15.79
C PRO A 49 -14.76 -4.16 -14.40
N THR A 50 -15.17 -5.34 -13.92
CA THR A 50 -15.74 -5.52 -12.58
C THR A 50 -14.67 -5.36 -11.52
N CYS A 51 -13.51 -5.98 -11.72
CA CYS A 51 -12.37 -5.86 -10.80
C CYS A 51 -11.88 -4.41 -10.70
N MET A 52 -11.72 -3.72 -11.83
CA MET A 52 -11.36 -2.30 -11.90
C MET A 52 -12.31 -1.42 -11.08
N LYS A 53 -13.62 -1.65 -11.18
CA LYS A 53 -14.62 -0.94 -10.36
C LYS A 53 -14.46 -1.22 -8.88
N ILE A 54 -14.24 -2.48 -8.49
CA ILE A 54 -14.03 -2.84 -7.07
C ILE A 54 -12.78 -2.14 -6.54
N ILE A 55 -11.70 -2.06 -7.33
CA ILE A 55 -10.48 -1.33 -6.96
C ILE A 55 -10.79 0.15 -6.75
N ASP A 56 -11.45 0.80 -7.71
CA ASP A 56 -11.79 2.22 -7.65
C ASP A 56 -12.68 2.56 -6.44
N ILE A 57 -13.72 1.75 -6.20
CA ILE A 57 -14.57 1.85 -5.01
C ILE A 57 -13.73 1.70 -3.73
N THR A 58 -12.81 0.74 -3.71
CA THR A 58 -11.97 0.45 -2.54
C THR A 58 -11.00 1.59 -2.25
N GLU A 59 -10.33 2.13 -3.27
CA GLU A 59 -9.42 3.26 -3.13
C GLU A 59 -10.15 4.52 -2.69
N THR A 60 -11.34 4.76 -3.25
CA THR A 60 -12.21 5.88 -2.87
C THR A 60 -12.66 5.75 -1.42
N LEU A 61 -13.17 4.59 -1.00
CA LEU A 61 -13.53 4.34 0.41
C LEU A 61 -12.33 4.45 1.36
N GLN A 62 -11.16 3.97 0.93
CA GLN A 62 -9.95 4.08 1.73
C GLN A 62 -9.53 5.54 1.89
N ARG A 63 -9.63 6.38 0.85
CA ARG A 63 -9.33 7.81 0.92
C ARG A 63 -10.35 8.55 1.77
N ALA A 64 -11.62 8.37 1.46
CA ALA A 64 -12.75 9.05 2.08
C ALA A 64 -12.93 8.73 3.56
N MET A 65 -12.80 7.45 3.96
CA MET A 65 -13.00 7.05 5.34
C MET A 65 -11.69 6.83 6.07
N VAL A 66 -10.86 5.92 5.59
CA VAL A 66 -9.70 5.44 6.36
C VAL A 66 -8.58 6.49 6.45
N GLN A 67 -8.27 7.16 5.34
CA GLN A 67 -7.22 8.19 5.33
C GLN A 67 -7.73 9.48 5.95
N ALA A 68 -8.96 9.91 5.64
CA ALA A 68 -9.56 11.08 6.26
C ALA A 68 -9.65 10.93 7.79
N ALA A 69 -10.02 9.74 8.29
CA ALA A 69 -10.04 9.48 9.72
C ALA A 69 -8.66 9.43 10.40
N LYS A 70 -7.60 9.18 9.64
CA LYS A 70 -6.22 9.28 10.15
C LYS A 70 -5.69 10.71 10.13
N GLY A 71 -6.27 11.57 9.30
CA GLY A 71 -5.97 13.00 9.25
C GLY A 71 -6.55 13.76 10.45
N ASP A 72 -6.09 14.99 10.62
CA ASP A 72 -6.56 15.92 11.66
C ASP A 72 -7.95 16.48 11.32
N ASP A 73 -8.26 16.60 10.02
CA ASP A 73 -9.53 17.13 9.49
C ASP A 73 -10.76 16.20 9.66
N GLY A 74 -10.55 14.92 10.01
CA GLY A 74 -11.63 13.95 10.14
C GLY A 74 -12.32 13.58 8.81
N ILE A 75 -13.39 12.76 8.87
CA ILE A 75 -14.16 12.38 7.68
C ILE A 75 -15.08 13.54 7.28
N ASN A 76 -15.07 13.91 6.00
CA ASN A 76 -15.97 14.92 5.47
C ASN A 76 -17.42 14.40 5.44
N GLU A 77 -18.33 15.09 6.12
CA GLU A 77 -19.77 14.77 6.14
C GLU A 77 -20.41 14.71 4.75
N LYS A 78 -19.88 15.49 3.79
CA LYS A 78 -20.34 15.49 2.40
C LYS A 78 -20.03 14.20 1.65
N ASP A 79 -18.98 13.49 2.06
CA ASP A 79 -18.54 12.26 1.40
C ASP A 79 -19.25 11.02 1.98
N ILE A 80 -19.80 11.12 3.19
CA ILE A 80 -20.60 10.06 3.84
C ILE A 80 -21.72 9.47 2.95
N PRO A 81 -22.61 10.26 2.32
CA PRO A 81 -23.64 9.70 1.45
C PRO A 81 -23.05 9.04 0.18
N ASP A 82 -21.94 9.58 -0.34
CA ASP A 82 -21.20 8.98 -1.48
C ASP A 82 -20.60 7.63 -1.07
N CYS A 83 -19.99 7.56 0.11
CA CYS A 83 -19.53 6.31 0.72
C CYS A 83 -20.68 5.29 0.86
N ASP A 84 -21.88 5.68 1.26
CA ASP A 84 -23.04 4.77 1.32
C ASP A 84 -23.40 4.21 -0.07
N GLN A 85 -23.40 5.08 -1.08
CA GLN A 85 -23.63 4.66 -2.46
C GLN A 85 -22.57 3.69 -2.96
N LEU A 86 -21.29 3.94 -2.65
CA LEU A 86 -20.18 3.03 -2.95
C LEU A 86 -20.35 1.66 -2.27
N PHE A 87 -20.80 1.64 -1.02
CA PHE A 87 -21.11 0.38 -0.31
C PHE A 87 -22.25 -0.40 -1.01
N LYS A 88 -23.27 0.29 -1.53
CA LYS A 88 -24.37 -0.33 -2.28
C LYS A 88 -23.91 -0.86 -3.63
N GLU A 89 -23.09 -0.09 -4.34
CA GLU A 89 -22.51 -0.52 -5.62
C GLU A 89 -21.65 -1.76 -5.41
N LEU A 90 -20.79 -1.75 -4.38
CA LEU A 90 -19.98 -2.90 -4.02
C LEU A 90 -20.83 -4.15 -3.68
N ALA A 91 -22.00 -3.97 -3.07
CA ALA A 91 -22.93 -5.07 -2.77
C ALA A 91 -23.52 -5.72 -4.03
N GLN A 92 -23.66 -4.96 -5.12
CA GLN A 92 -24.20 -5.44 -6.39
C GLN A 92 -23.16 -6.17 -7.24
N LEU A 93 -21.87 -5.91 -7.00
CA LEU A 93 -20.80 -6.51 -7.79
C LEU A 93 -20.56 -7.97 -7.35
N PRO A 94 -20.40 -8.91 -8.31
CA PRO A 94 -20.15 -10.32 -8.01
C PRO A 94 -18.78 -10.49 -7.38
N MET A 95 -18.74 -10.65 -6.06
CA MET A 95 -17.49 -10.75 -5.33
C MET A 95 -16.94 -12.18 -5.37
N THR A 96 -15.76 -12.36 -5.97
CA THR A 96 -15.08 -13.66 -6.06
C THR A 96 -13.90 -13.71 -5.08
N PRO A 97 -13.44 -14.91 -4.68
CA PRO A 97 -12.28 -15.06 -3.81
C PRO A 97 -11.04 -14.34 -4.38
N GLN A 98 -10.90 -14.40 -5.71
CA GLN A 98 -9.81 -13.81 -6.49
C GLN A 98 -9.82 -12.28 -6.37
N TYR A 99 -10.95 -11.63 -6.70
CA TYR A 99 -11.10 -10.18 -6.61
C TYR A 99 -10.82 -9.64 -5.21
N LEU A 100 -11.23 -10.38 -4.17
CA LEU A 100 -10.96 -9.99 -2.78
C LEU A 100 -9.48 -10.02 -2.44
N ARG A 101 -8.68 -10.92 -3.03
CA ARG A 101 -7.22 -10.96 -2.83
C ARG A 101 -6.55 -9.78 -3.53
N HIS A 102 -6.98 -9.47 -4.76
CA HIS A 102 -6.39 -8.43 -5.59
C HIS A 102 -6.74 -7.01 -5.11
N THR A 103 -8.01 -6.73 -4.90
CA THR A 103 -8.51 -5.37 -4.57
C THR A 103 -8.21 -4.94 -3.14
N LYS A 104 -7.95 -5.90 -2.24
CA LYS A 104 -7.76 -5.65 -0.79
C LYS A 104 -8.95 -4.95 -0.12
N VAL A 105 -10.14 -5.00 -0.72
CA VAL A 105 -11.37 -4.39 -0.16
C VAL A 105 -11.70 -4.90 1.24
N ALA A 106 -11.44 -6.19 1.52
CA ALA A 106 -11.59 -6.78 2.85
C ALA A 106 -10.75 -6.07 3.93
N LYS A 107 -9.54 -5.61 3.56
CA LYS A 107 -8.64 -4.88 4.47
C LYS A 107 -9.17 -3.49 4.79
N VAL A 108 -9.74 -2.80 3.79
CA VAL A 108 -10.38 -1.50 3.97
C VAL A 108 -11.62 -1.63 4.84
N MET A 109 -12.48 -2.62 4.57
CA MET A 109 -13.67 -2.90 5.39
C MET A 109 -13.31 -3.21 6.85
N LYS A 110 -12.24 -3.96 7.10
CA LYS A 110 -11.76 -4.21 8.47
C LYS A 110 -11.38 -2.91 9.16
N GLN A 111 -10.65 -2.02 8.47
CA GLN A 111 -10.27 -0.72 9.02
C GLN A 111 -11.51 0.11 9.35
N ILE A 112 -12.48 0.21 8.43
CA ILE A 112 -13.74 0.94 8.66
C ILE A 112 -14.49 0.36 9.87
N ARG A 113 -14.55 -0.96 10.02
CA ARG A 113 -15.19 -1.62 11.18
C ARG A 113 -14.46 -1.35 12.49
N ASP A 114 -13.13 -1.29 12.47
CA ASP A 114 -12.30 -1.10 13.67
C ASP A 114 -12.18 0.38 14.08
N MET A 115 -12.58 1.30 13.19
CA MET A 115 -12.56 2.72 13.47
C MET A 115 -13.44 3.11 14.67
N GLU A 116 -13.01 4.14 15.37
CA GLU A 116 -13.75 4.74 16.48
C GLU A 116 -15.01 5.44 15.98
N LYS A 117 -16.10 5.30 16.74
CA LYS A 117 -17.41 5.87 16.38
C LYS A 117 -17.35 7.38 16.20
N GLU A 118 -16.51 8.02 17.00
CA GLU A 118 -16.30 9.47 17.05
C GLU A 118 -15.66 10.02 15.77
N LYS A 119 -14.98 9.17 14.99
CA LYS A 119 -14.35 9.56 13.73
C LYS A 119 -15.24 9.38 12.51
N ILE A 120 -16.39 8.71 12.64
CA ILE A 120 -17.34 8.51 11.54
C ILE A 120 -18.57 9.38 11.80
N PRO A 121 -18.68 10.55 11.13
CA PRO A 121 -19.91 11.31 11.18
C PRO A 121 -21.06 10.47 10.64
N SER A 122 -22.19 10.49 11.34
CA SER A 122 -23.41 9.75 10.98
C SER A 122 -23.29 8.21 10.97
N GLU A 123 -22.37 7.62 11.76
CA GLU A 123 -22.33 6.16 11.97
C GLU A 123 -23.71 5.60 12.37
N THR A 124 -24.46 6.33 13.20
CA THR A 124 -25.78 5.95 13.70
C THR A 124 -26.82 5.82 12.59
N GLU A 125 -26.69 6.59 11.51
CA GLU A 125 -27.63 6.61 10.39
C GLU A 125 -27.28 5.53 9.34
N TYR A 126 -26.02 5.47 8.91
CA TYR A 126 -25.60 4.61 7.80
C TYR A 126 -25.07 3.23 8.25
N LYS A 127 -24.68 3.11 9.52
CA LYS A 127 -24.17 1.87 10.14
C LYS A 127 -23.02 1.24 9.35
N PHE A 128 -22.07 2.06 8.87
CA PHE A 128 -20.93 1.60 8.06
C PHE A 128 -20.14 0.46 8.71
N LYS A 129 -19.96 0.50 10.03
CA LYS A 129 -19.27 -0.56 10.77
C LYS A 129 -20.00 -1.89 10.71
N ASP A 130 -21.33 -1.86 10.84
CA ASP A 130 -22.17 -3.06 10.78
C ASP A 130 -22.15 -3.64 9.37
N ARG A 131 -22.34 -2.80 8.35
CA ARG A 131 -22.26 -3.23 6.94
C ARG A 131 -20.89 -3.79 6.58
N ALA A 132 -19.81 -3.12 7.00
CA ALA A 132 -18.45 -3.61 6.80
C ALA A 132 -18.23 -4.97 7.50
N GLY A 133 -18.81 -5.16 8.69
CA GLY A 133 -18.82 -6.45 9.39
C GLY A 133 -19.55 -7.55 8.61
N GLN A 134 -20.73 -7.24 8.06
CA GLN A 134 -21.49 -8.17 7.23
C GLN A 134 -20.72 -8.57 5.97
N PHE A 135 -20.08 -7.61 5.29
CA PHE A 135 -19.23 -7.91 4.14
C PHE A 135 -18.07 -8.84 4.50
N ILE A 136 -17.34 -8.54 5.57
CA ILE A 136 -16.23 -9.40 6.02
C ILE A 136 -16.74 -10.80 6.36
N ALA A 137 -17.91 -10.93 6.99
CA ALA A 137 -18.49 -12.22 7.32
C ALA A 137 -18.87 -13.01 6.05
N SER A 138 -19.58 -12.39 5.11
CA SER A 138 -19.97 -12.98 3.83
C SER A 138 -18.76 -13.43 3.02
N TRP A 139 -17.73 -12.58 2.97
CA TRP A 139 -16.48 -12.91 2.31
C TRP A 139 -15.77 -14.04 3.04
N THR A 140 -15.62 -13.98 4.38
CA THR A 140 -15.01 -15.05 5.23
C THR A 140 -15.64 -16.41 4.94
N ASN A 141 -16.95 -16.46 4.77
CA ASN A 141 -17.65 -17.67 4.37
C ASN A 141 -17.25 -18.13 2.96
N LEU A 142 -17.15 -17.20 2.01
CA LEU A 142 -16.84 -17.45 0.60
C LEU A 142 -15.41 -17.94 0.32
N THR A 143 -14.38 -17.53 1.07
CA THR A 143 -13.03 -18.14 0.95
C THR A 143 -12.75 -19.27 1.94
N GLY A 144 -13.57 -19.44 2.98
CA GLY A 144 -13.32 -20.42 4.03
C GLY A 144 -12.10 -20.12 4.91
N VAL A 145 -11.46 -18.95 4.75
CA VAL A 145 -10.33 -18.49 5.56
C VAL A 145 -10.62 -17.13 6.17
N LYS A 146 -10.11 -16.91 7.39
CA LYS A 146 -10.16 -15.58 8.00
C LYS A 146 -9.30 -14.63 7.16
N TYR A 147 -9.95 -13.65 6.53
CA TYR A 147 -9.31 -12.68 5.63
C TYR A 147 -8.19 -11.86 6.26
N THR A 148 -8.06 -11.86 7.59
CA THR A 148 -6.92 -11.28 8.30
C THR A 148 -5.59 -11.92 7.93
N SER A 149 -5.59 -13.11 7.30
CA SER A 149 -4.39 -13.86 6.94
C SER A 149 -4.05 -13.83 5.44
N LEU A 150 -4.82 -13.12 4.61
CA LEU A 150 -4.66 -13.17 3.14
C LEU A 150 -3.51 -12.31 2.58
N ASP A 151 -2.82 -11.52 3.43
CA ASP A 151 -1.75 -10.58 3.06
C ASP A 151 -0.37 -11.09 3.55
N ALA A 152 -0.25 -12.39 3.88
CA ALA A 152 0.98 -13.05 4.34
C ALA A 152 1.63 -13.89 3.24
#